data_AF-A0A2E1GVC8-F1
#
_entry.id   AF-A0A2E1GVC8-F1
#
_cell.length_a   1.000
_cell.length_b   1.000
_cell.length_c   1.000
_cell.angle_alpha   90.00
_cell.angle_beta   90.00
_cell.angle_gamma   90.00
#
_symmetry.space_group_name_H-M   'P 1'
#
loop_
_entity.id
_entity.type
_entity.pdbx_description
1 polymer ?
#
loop_
_entity_poly.entity_id
_entity_poly.type
_entity_poly.pdbx_seq_one_letter_code
_entity_poly.pdbx_strand_id
1 'polypeptide(L)'
;MNIFDRPTSKELLEAVLGFVNEEIESNDYTKDNRFKFLIVMNVLNIVKREVNLGRKIDESFFNKGLDLLKEDNFSVKKISEKIRNEELSIEDQPLLDFLYDLTIEKIKIDNPKYLKE
;
A
#
# COMPACT_ATOMS: atom_id res chain seq x y z
N MET A 1 14.72 17.56 22.58
CA MET A 1 15.81 16.57 22.48
C MET A 1 15.29 15.28 23.08
N ASN A 2 15.07 14.24 22.26
CA ASN A 2 14.54 12.98 22.77
C ASN A 2 15.73 12.19 23.35
N ILE A 3 15.66 11.83 24.63
CA ILE A 3 16.76 11.21 25.40
C ILE A 3 16.90 9.71 25.07
N PHE A 4 15.89 9.12 24.42
CA PHE A 4 15.84 7.70 24.11
C PHE A 4 15.90 7.46 22.61
N ASP A 5 16.82 6.59 22.18
CA ASP A 5 16.83 5.98 20.86
C ASP A 5 15.68 4.97 20.80
N ARG A 6 14.52 5.44 20.36
CA ARG A 6 13.35 4.57 20.16
C ARG A 6 13.45 3.94 18.78
N PRO A 7 13.20 2.62 18.65
CA PRO A 7 13.17 1.99 17.35
C PRO A 7 12.06 2.62 16.49
N THR A 8 12.38 2.77 15.20
CA THR A 8 11.44 3.22 14.19
C THR A 8 10.38 2.14 13.94
N SER A 9 9.24 2.53 13.35
CA SER A 9 8.21 1.55 12.94
C SER A 9 8.74 0.50 11.97
N LYS A 10 9.78 0.82 11.19
CA LYS A 10 10.45 -0.12 10.27
C LYS A 10 11.23 -1.16 11.05
N GLU A 11 12.06 -0.74 12.00
CA GLU A 11 12.85 -1.64 12.85
C GLU A 11 11.96 -2.53 13.72
N LEU A 12 10.88 -1.96 14.28
CA LEU A 12 9.89 -2.74 15.03
C LEU A 12 9.22 -3.80 14.15
N LEU A 13 8.83 -3.44 12.93
CA LEU A 13 8.19 -4.38 12.01
C LEU A 13 9.16 -5.48 11.55
N GLU A 14 10.43 -5.15 11.35
CA GLU A 14 11.47 -6.13 11.02
C GLU A 14 11.73 -7.12 12.16
N ALA A 15 11.77 -6.65 13.40
CA ALA A 15 11.87 -7.53 14.56
C ALA A 15 10.69 -8.50 14.67
N VAL A 16 9.45 -8.00 14.47
CA VAL A 16 8.25 -8.85 14.49
C VAL A 16 8.24 -9.85 13.34
N LEU A 17 8.63 -9.44 12.13
CA LEU A 17 8.76 -10.35 10.98
C LEU A 17 9.81 -11.44 11.25
N GLY A 18 10.95 -11.10 11.85
CA GLY A 18 11.96 -12.07 12.26
C GLY A 18 11.40 -13.10 13.21
N PHE A 19 10.76 -12.65 14.29
CA PHE A 19 10.10 -13.51 15.26
C PHE A 19 9.07 -14.45 14.60
N VAL A 20 8.14 -13.94 13.81
CA VAL A 20 7.13 -14.79 13.15
C VAL A 20 7.78 -15.81 12.21
N ASN A 21 8.90 -15.46 11.55
CA ASN A 21 9.62 -16.41 10.69
C ASN A 21 10.23 -17.56 11.50
N GLU A 22 10.85 -17.27 12.65
CA GLU A 22 11.36 -18.30 13.56
C GLU A 22 10.25 -19.25 14.03
N GLU A 23 9.07 -18.71 14.36
CA GLU A 23 7.90 -19.51 14.76
C GLU A 23 7.37 -20.39 13.62
N ILE A 24 7.45 -19.93 12.36
CA ILE A 24 7.07 -20.73 11.17
C ILE A 24 8.02 -21.91 10.98
N GLU A 25 9.32 -21.69 11.16
CA GLU A 25 10.37 -22.69 10.99
C GLU A 25 10.45 -23.67 12.17
N SER A 26 9.90 -23.30 13.33
CA SER A 26 9.83 -24.16 14.51
C SER A 26 9.01 -25.44 14.29
N ASN A 27 9.44 -26.52 14.95
CA ASN A 27 8.72 -27.79 15.03
C ASN A 27 7.70 -27.85 16.18
N ASP A 28 7.60 -26.79 16.99
CA ASP A 28 6.74 -26.75 18.18
C ASP A 28 5.25 -26.60 17.85
N TYR A 29 4.93 -26.25 16.60
CA TYR A 29 3.57 -25.95 16.16
C TYR A 29 3.00 -27.00 15.20
N THR A 30 1.68 -27.21 15.31
CA THR A 30 0.92 -28.00 14.34
C THR A 30 0.95 -27.36 12.95
N LYS A 31 0.63 -28.13 11.92
CA LYS A 31 0.52 -27.62 10.55
C LYS A 31 -0.47 -26.46 10.43
N ASP A 32 -1.62 -26.56 11.11
CA ASP A 32 -2.66 -25.52 11.07
C ASP A 32 -2.19 -24.21 11.72
N ASN A 33 -1.43 -24.28 12.81
CA ASN A 33 -0.88 -23.09 13.46
C ASN A 33 0.19 -22.43 12.58
N ARG A 34 1.08 -23.21 11.96
CA ARG A 34 2.07 -22.68 11.00
C ARG A 34 1.40 -22.03 9.79
N PHE A 35 0.30 -22.59 9.30
CA PHE A 35 -0.47 -21.96 8.22
C PHE A 35 -1.02 -20.59 8.63
N LYS A 36 -1.52 -20.43 9.86
CA LYS A 36 -1.93 -19.12 10.38
C LYS A 36 -0.77 -18.13 10.44
N PHE A 37 0.43 -18.57 10.86
CA PHE A 37 1.62 -17.71 10.85
C PHE A 37 2.02 -17.29 9.44
N LEU A 38 1.89 -18.15 8.42
CA LEU A 38 2.10 -17.76 7.02
C LEU A 38 1.12 -16.68 6.56
N ILE A 39 -0.15 -16.75 7.00
CA ILE A 39 -1.14 -15.68 6.73
C ILE A 39 -0.71 -14.38 7.40
N VAL A 40 -0.34 -14.41 8.68
CA VAL A 40 0.16 -13.24 9.42
C VAL A 40 1.39 -12.65 8.74
N MET A 41 2.35 -13.49 8.35
CA MET A 41 3.55 -13.11 7.62
C MET A 41 3.21 -12.39 6.31
N ASN A 42 2.23 -12.86 5.55
CA ASN A 42 1.79 -12.19 4.33
C ASN A 42 1.23 -10.79 4.62
N VAL A 43 0.37 -10.65 5.63
CA VAL A 43 -0.20 -9.35 6.03
C VAL A 43 0.88 -8.40 6.51
N LEU A 44 1.80 -8.86 7.37
CA LEU A 44 2.92 -8.03 7.86
C LEU A 44 3.84 -7.59 6.71
N ASN A 45 4.03 -8.42 5.69
CA ASN A 45 4.78 -8.04 4.51
C ASN A 45 4.07 -7.00 3.63
N ILE A 46 2.73 -6.98 3.61
CA ILE A 46 1.95 -5.89 2.98
C ILE A 46 2.21 -4.59 3.73
N VAL A 47 2.06 -4.61 5.06
CA VAL A 47 2.35 -3.45 5.92
C VAL A 47 3.79 -2.97 5.75
N LYS A 48 4.76 -3.89 5.62
CA LYS A 48 6.16 -3.53 5.38
C LYS A 48 6.33 -2.78 4.07
N ARG A 49 5.65 -3.18 3.01
CA ARG A 49 5.69 -2.47 1.72
C ARG A 49 5.00 -1.11 1.83
N GLU A 50 3.85 -1.03 2.49
CA GLU A 50 3.12 0.21 2.73
C GLU A 50 3.96 1.23 3.52
N VAL A 51 4.57 0.84 4.63
CA VAL A 51 5.45 1.71 5.44
C VAL A 51 6.66 2.21 4.64
N ASN A 52 7.14 1.42 3.68
CA ASN A 52 8.30 1.78 2.87
C ASN A 52 7.97 2.66 1.67
N LEU A 53 6.81 2.45 1.04
CA LEU A 53 6.47 3.03 -0.26
C LEU A 53 5.26 3.97 -0.22
N GLY A 54 4.35 3.79 0.75
CA GLY A 54 3.04 4.44 0.83
C GLY A 54 3.12 5.95 0.73
N ARG A 55 3.98 6.60 1.53
CA ARG A 55 4.15 8.07 1.47
C ARG A 55 4.55 8.56 0.07
N LYS A 56 5.49 7.87 -0.58
CA LYS A 56 5.94 8.24 -1.94
C LYS A 56 4.83 8.05 -2.97
N ILE A 57 4.05 6.98 -2.83
CA ILE A 57 2.89 6.72 -3.69
C ILE A 57 1.84 7.82 -3.47
N ASP A 58 1.50 8.14 -2.22
CA ASP A 58 0.54 9.19 -1.87
C ASP A 58 0.93 10.55 -2.44
N GLU A 59 2.19 10.96 -2.28
CA GLU A 59 2.72 12.20 -2.85
C GLU A 59 2.63 12.20 -4.38
N SER A 60 2.98 11.08 -5.03
CA SER A 60 2.90 10.96 -6.48
C SER A 60 1.46 11.05 -6.98
N PHE A 61 0.50 10.40 -6.31
CA PHE A 61 -0.91 10.40 -6.72
C PHE A 61 -1.62 11.68 -6.37
N PHE A 62 -1.20 12.36 -5.31
CA PHE A 62 -1.67 13.70 -5.01
C PHE A 62 -1.37 14.63 -6.19
N ASN A 63 -0.11 14.66 -6.66
CA ASN A 63 0.29 15.49 -7.80
C ASN A 63 -0.43 15.11 -9.09
N LYS A 64 -0.49 13.81 -9.44
CA LYS A 64 -1.26 13.34 -10.60
C LYS A 64 -2.75 13.72 -10.50
N GLY A 65 -3.31 13.70 -9.30
CA GLY A 65 -4.68 14.08 -9.04
C GLY A 65 -4.94 15.58 -9.22
N LEU A 66 -3.99 16.44 -8.83
CA LEU A 66 -4.04 17.88 -9.12
C LEU A 66 -4.04 18.12 -10.63
N ASP A 67 -3.14 17.45 -11.36
CA ASP A 67 -3.04 17.56 -12.82
C ASP A 67 -4.32 17.08 -13.53
N LEU A 68 -4.91 15.98 -13.05
CA LEU A 68 -6.17 15.44 -13.56
C LEU A 68 -7.34 16.42 -13.36
N LEU A 69 -7.44 17.02 -12.17
CA LEU A 69 -8.53 17.93 -11.83
C LEU A 69 -8.29 19.37 -12.34
N LYS A 70 -7.04 19.72 -12.68
CA LYS A 70 -6.58 21.09 -12.97
C LYS A 70 -6.92 22.06 -11.85
N GLU A 71 -6.75 21.61 -10.61
CA GLU A 71 -7.08 22.35 -9.38
C GLU A 71 -5.93 22.27 -8.38
N ASP A 72 -5.86 23.24 -7.46
CA ASP A 72 -4.81 23.31 -6.42
C ASP A 72 -5.02 22.34 -5.25
N ASN A 73 -6.12 21.58 -5.26
CA ASN A 73 -6.42 20.61 -4.22
C ASN A 73 -7.06 19.33 -4.77
N PHE A 74 -6.46 18.20 -4.40
CA PHE A 74 -6.91 16.88 -4.80
C PHE A 74 -7.62 16.16 -3.65
N SER A 75 -8.73 15.49 -3.97
CA SER A 75 -9.27 14.41 -3.16
C SER A 75 -10.03 13.42 -4.04
N VAL A 76 -10.09 12.15 -3.63
CA VAL A 76 -10.90 11.13 -4.33
C VAL A 76 -12.39 11.50 -4.35
N LYS A 77 -12.87 12.19 -3.31
CA LYS A 77 -14.25 12.67 -3.25
C LYS A 77 -14.55 13.68 -4.37
N LYS A 78 -13.60 14.56 -4.69
CA LYS A 78 -13.73 15.53 -5.79
C LYS A 78 -13.80 14.86 -7.16
N ILE A 79 -12.97 13.84 -7.41
CA ILE A 79 -13.10 13.04 -8.65
C ILE A 79 -14.53 12.51 -8.77
N SER A 80 -15.06 11.93 -7.69
CA SER A 80 -16.41 11.37 -7.68
C SER A 80 -17.50 12.44 -7.89
N GLU A 81 -17.30 13.65 -7.36
CA GLU A 81 -18.20 14.79 -7.58
C GLU A 81 -18.18 15.24 -9.04
N LYS A 82 -17.00 15.39 -9.65
CA LYS A 82 -16.88 15.78 -11.06
C LYS A 82 -17.48 14.75 -12.02
N ILE A 83 -17.29 13.46 -11.75
CA ILE A 83 -17.93 12.39 -12.55
C ILE A 83 -19.46 12.49 -12.45
N ARG A 84 -20.01 12.68 -11.24
CA ARG A 84 -21.47 12.83 -11.06
C ARG A 84 -22.04 14.09 -11.72
N ASN A 85 -21.26 15.16 -11.79
CA ASN A 85 -21.65 16.42 -12.42
C ASN A 85 -21.37 16.44 -13.93
N GLU A 86 -20.89 15.34 -14.52
CA GLU A 86 -20.50 15.25 -15.93
C GLU A 86 -19.34 16.21 -16.32
N GLU A 87 -18.59 16.72 -15.33
CA GLU A 87 -17.39 17.54 -15.53
C GLU A 87 -16.15 16.71 -15.87
N LEU A 88 -16.21 15.40 -15.62
CA LEU A 88 -15.18 14.42 -15.95
C LEU A 88 -15.86 13.15 -16.49
N SER A 89 -15.51 12.73 -17.70
CA SER A 89 -16.07 11.53 -18.30
C SER A 89 -15.35 10.29 -17.81
N ILE A 90 -16.09 9.18 -17.63
CA ILE A 90 -15.49 7.87 -17.35
C ILE A 90 -14.72 7.29 -18.54
N GLU A 91 -14.92 7.87 -19.72
CA GLU A 91 -14.22 7.53 -20.96
C GLU A 91 -12.95 8.38 -21.17
N ASP A 92 -12.70 9.37 -20.30
CA ASP A 92 -11.53 10.24 -20.40
C ASP A 92 -10.25 9.43 -20.16
N GLN A 93 -9.39 9.36 -21.19
CA GLN A 93 -8.12 8.64 -21.11
C GLN A 93 -7.25 9.07 -19.90
N PRO A 94 -7.12 10.37 -19.55
CA PRO A 94 -6.38 10.77 -18.37
C PRO A 94 -6.91 10.19 -17.04
N LEU A 95 -8.23 10.04 -16.91
CA LEU A 95 -8.84 9.41 -15.74
C LEU A 95 -8.54 7.90 -15.74
N LEU A 96 -8.67 7.24 -16.88
CA LEU A 96 -8.37 5.82 -17.03
C LEU A 96 -6.90 5.52 -16.71
N ASP A 97 -5.97 6.32 -17.23
CA ASP A 97 -4.54 6.20 -16.96
C ASP A 97 -4.24 6.39 -15.46
N PHE A 98 -4.85 7.41 -14.83
CA PHE A 98 -4.74 7.64 -13.39
C PHE A 98 -5.21 6.43 -12.57
N LEU A 99 -6.36 5.84 -12.91
CA LEU A 99 -6.92 4.69 -12.20
C LEU A 99 -6.09 3.43 -12.42
N TYR A 100 -5.57 3.23 -13.63
CA TYR A 100 -4.71 2.11 -13.96
C TYR A 100 -3.40 2.18 -13.18
N ASP A 101 -2.72 3.33 -13.22
CA ASP A 101 -1.51 3.58 -12.44
C ASP A 101 -1.75 3.35 -10.94
N LEU A 102 -2.87 3.85 -10.40
CA LEU A 102 -3.23 3.69 -8.99
C LEU A 102 -3.39 2.21 -8.64
N THR A 103 -4.03 1.46 -9.53
CA THR A 103 -4.25 0.02 -9.35
C THR A 103 -2.92 -0.72 -9.35
N ILE A 104 -2.01 -0.40 -10.28
CA ILE A 104 -0.67 -1.00 -10.34
C ILE A 104 0.11 -0.72 -9.05
N GLU A 105 0.13 0.52 -8.55
CA GLU A 105 0.81 0.83 -7.29
C GLU A 105 0.19 0.11 -6.08
N LYS A 106 -1.14 0.01 -6.01
CA LYS A 106 -1.81 -0.78 -4.95
C LYS A 106 -1.42 -2.25 -5.01
N ILE A 107 -1.39 -2.86 -6.21
CA ILE A 107 -0.97 -4.25 -6.37
C ILE A 107 0.50 -4.45 -5.94
N LYS A 108 1.40 -3.49 -6.18
CA LYS A 108 2.78 -3.56 -5.69
C LYS A 108 2.85 -3.70 -4.16
N ILE A 109 1.92 -3.07 -3.45
CA ILE A 109 1.81 -3.16 -1.99
C ILE A 109 1.11 -4.44 -1.56
N ASP A 110 -0.06 -4.75 -2.12
CA ASP A 110 -0.87 -5.88 -1.67
C ASP A 110 -0.25 -7.22 -2.05
N ASN A 111 0.05 -7.43 -3.32
CA ASN A 111 0.67 -8.65 -3.79
C ASN A 111 1.43 -8.42 -5.11
N PRO A 112 2.73 -8.10 -5.05
CA PRO A 112 3.53 -7.80 -6.24
C PRO A 112 3.70 -9.00 -7.18
N LYS A 113 3.29 -10.21 -6.78
CA LYS A 113 3.35 -11.39 -7.65
C LYS A 113 2.37 -11.28 -8.83
N TYR A 114 1.29 -10.51 -8.70
CA TYR A 114 0.34 -10.28 -9.80
C TYR A 114 0.88 -9.35 -10.90
N LEU A 115 2.08 -8.79 -10.73
CA LEU A 115 2.72 -7.91 -11.71
C LEU A 115 3.78 -8.62 -12.56
N LYS A 116 3.98 -9.91 -12.33
CA LYS A 116 4.92 -10.73 -13.10
C LYS A 116 4.12 -11.52 -14.14
N GLU A 117 4.50 -11.39 -15.40
CA GLU A 117 4.11 -12.30 -16.49
C GLU A 117 4.90 -13.62 -16.41
#